data_AF-A0A7S1F169-F1
#
_entry.id   AF-A0A7S1F169-F1
#
_cell.length_a   1.000
_cell.length_b   1.000
_cell.length_c   1.000
_cell.angle_alpha   90.00
_cell.angle_beta   90.00
_cell.angle_gamma   90.00
#
_symmetry.space_group_name_H-M   'P 1'
#
loop_
_entity.id
_entity.type
_entity.pdbx_description
1 polymer ?
#
loop_
_entity_poly.entity_id
_entity_poly.type
_entity_poly.pdbx_seq_one_letter_code
_entity_poly.pdbx_strand_id
1 'polypeptide(L)'
;QFLCANTAVGVVKYLTEFPQRANTVFVDLNFLSTLSICTSDATGLTLGSTVPLAKVIDELEKEGSSAFQEYAEHIKRVACVQIRSVGSWAGNLMLCRESYLKRGYSYFTSDV
;
A
#
# COMPACT_ATOMS: atom_id res chain seq x y z
N GLN A 1 -11.78 5.63 8.92
CA GLN A 1 -10.60 4.90 8.39
C GLN A 1 -10.83 4.63 6.92
N PHE A 2 -9.84 4.93 6.08
CA PHE A 2 -9.93 4.63 4.65
C PHE A 2 -9.66 3.15 4.38
N LEU A 3 -10.45 2.57 3.48
CA LEU A 3 -10.31 1.19 3.05
C LEU A 3 -10.11 1.16 1.53
N CYS A 4 -9.17 0.33 1.07
CA CYS A 4 -9.02 -0.01 -0.33
C CYS A 4 -9.09 -1.55 -0.45
N ALA A 5 -8.02 -2.26 -0.10
CA ALA A 5 -7.95 -3.71 -0.30
C ALA A 5 -8.10 -4.58 0.96
N ASN A 6 -8.23 -3.95 2.13
CA ASN A 6 -8.32 -4.60 3.44
C ASN A 6 -7.14 -5.53 3.82
N THR A 7 -6.07 -5.58 3.04
CA THR A 7 -4.89 -6.45 3.28
C THR A 7 -4.10 -6.09 4.54
N ALA A 8 -4.18 -4.83 4.98
CA ALA A 8 -3.62 -4.37 6.25
C ALA A 8 -4.65 -4.45 7.39
N VAL A 9 -5.73 -3.66 7.30
CA VAL A 9 -6.76 -3.53 8.34
C VAL A 9 -7.37 -4.87 8.73
N GLY A 10 -7.55 -5.78 7.77
CA GLY A 10 -8.07 -7.12 7.99
C GLY A 10 -7.18 -7.99 8.89
N VAL A 11 -5.87 -7.72 8.94
CA VAL A 11 -4.89 -8.44 9.77
C VAL A 11 -4.60 -7.67 11.06
N VAL A 12 -4.36 -6.36 10.96
CA VAL A 12 -3.96 -5.48 12.08
C VAL A 12 -4.93 -5.57 13.25
N LYS A 13 -6.23 -5.73 13.00
CA LYS A 13 -7.23 -5.90 14.06
C LYS A 13 -6.96 -7.08 15.01
N TYR A 14 -6.17 -8.07 14.61
CA TYR A 14 -5.78 -9.20 15.46
C TYR A 14 -4.46 -9.00 16.21
N LEU A 15 -3.69 -7.98 15.83
CA LEU A 15 -2.33 -7.74 16.33
C LEU A 15 -2.27 -6.60 17.37
N THR A 16 -3.41 -6.00 17.72
CA THR A 16 -3.48 -4.83 18.59
C THR A 16 -4.36 -5.12 19.80
N GLU A 17 -3.93 -4.69 21.00
CA GLU A 17 -4.68 -4.85 22.25
C GLU A 17 -6.05 -4.15 22.23
N PHE A 18 -6.25 -3.21 21.29
CA PHE A 18 -7.53 -2.60 20.97
C PHE A 18 -7.87 -2.84 19.50
N PRO A 19 -8.49 -3.99 19.15
CA PRO A 19 -8.83 -4.37 17.78
C PRO A 19 -9.72 -3.38 17.04
N GLN A 20 -10.48 -2.58 17.81
CA GLN A 20 -11.50 -1.70 17.33
C GLN A 20 -11.54 -0.47 18.24
N ARG A 21 -11.21 0.70 17.69
CA ARG A 21 -11.71 1.95 18.27
C ARG A 21 -13.22 1.88 18.11
N ALA A 22 -13.96 1.72 19.21
CA ALA A 22 -15.41 1.82 19.20
C ALA A 22 -15.82 3.05 18.37
N ASN A 23 -16.77 2.91 17.46
CA ASN A 23 -17.22 3.93 16.51
C ASN A 23 -16.26 4.25 15.34
N THR A 24 -15.54 3.26 14.80
CA THR A 24 -14.77 3.46 13.56
C THR A 24 -15.66 3.35 12.32
N VAL A 25 -15.77 4.44 11.56
CA VAL A 25 -16.41 4.45 10.25
C VAL A 25 -15.39 4.05 9.18
N PHE A 26 -15.75 3.09 8.32
CA PHE A 26 -14.96 2.73 7.15
C PHE A 26 -15.45 3.48 5.91
N VAL A 27 -14.51 4.05 5.17
CA VAL A 27 -14.79 4.72 3.89
C VAL A 27 -14.05 3.96 2.81
N ASP A 28 -14.81 3.28 1.94
CA ASP A 28 -14.27 2.56 0.79
C ASP A 28 -13.93 3.54 -0.34
N LEU A 29 -12.67 3.50 -0.78
CA LEU A 29 -12.13 4.37 -1.82
C LEU A 29 -12.15 3.73 -3.22
N ASN A 30 -12.46 2.44 -3.36
CA ASN A 30 -12.30 1.70 -4.61
C ASN A 30 -13.16 2.26 -5.76
N PHE A 31 -14.29 2.91 -5.44
CA PHE A 31 -15.21 3.46 -6.43
C PHE A 31 -14.85 4.87 -6.92
N LEU A 32 -13.79 5.48 -6.37
CA LEU A 32 -13.31 6.79 -6.82
C LEU A 32 -12.32 6.60 -7.96
N SER A 33 -12.83 6.72 -9.19
CA SER A 33 -12.03 6.56 -10.41
C SER A 33 -10.83 7.50 -10.49
N THR A 34 -10.92 8.69 -9.90
CA THR A 34 -9.81 9.66 -9.85
C THR A 34 -8.61 9.15 -9.06
N LEU A 35 -8.82 8.21 -8.11
CA LEU A 35 -7.77 7.63 -7.28
C LEU A 35 -7.12 6.39 -7.89
N SER A 36 -7.64 5.86 -9.01
CA SER A 36 -7.09 4.69 -9.71
C SER A 36 -6.30 5.05 -10.97
N ILE A 37 -6.20 6.35 -11.28
CA ILE A 37 -5.48 6.88 -12.43
C ILE A 37 -3.97 6.72 -12.22
N CYS A 38 -3.28 6.38 -13.30
CA CYS A 38 -1.82 6.40 -13.38
C CYS A 38 -1.45 7.23 -14.61
N THR A 39 -0.57 8.22 -14.45
CA THR A 39 -0.10 9.06 -15.54
C THR A 39 1.40 9.21 -15.46
N SER A 40 2.05 9.06 -16.61
CA SER A 40 3.46 9.38 -16.77
C SER A 40 3.59 10.62 -17.65
N ASP A 41 4.46 11.54 -17.25
CA ASP A 41 4.83 12.72 -18.01
C ASP A 41 6.34 12.99 -17.92
N ALA A 42 6.80 14.06 -18.58
CA ALA A 42 8.22 14.41 -18.59
C ALA A 42 8.79 14.76 -17.19
N THR A 43 7.95 14.99 -16.18
CA THR A 43 8.35 15.29 -14.81
C THR A 43 8.37 14.05 -13.91
N GLY A 44 7.64 13.00 -14.27
CA GLY A 44 7.71 11.70 -13.61
C GLY A 44 6.40 10.90 -13.66
N LEU A 45 6.32 9.92 -12.76
CA LEU A 45 5.20 9.00 -12.64
C LEU A 45 4.26 9.41 -11.49
N THR A 46 3.01 9.70 -11.83
CA THR A 46 1.95 9.99 -10.86
C THR A 46 1.03 8.79 -10.69
N LEU A 47 0.92 8.31 -9.45
CA LEU A 47 0.14 7.14 -9.07
C LEU A 47 -1.03 7.53 -8.18
N GLY A 48 -2.25 7.20 -8.61
CA GLY A 48 -3.44 7.31 -7.78
C GLY A 48 -3.37 6.39 -6.55
N SER A 49 -3.98 6.80 -5.43
CA SER A 49 -3.82 6.12 -4.13
C SER A 49 -4.43 4.72 -4.06
N THR A 50 -5.38 4.37 -4.95
CA THR A 50 -5.99 3.03 -5.00
C THR A 50 -5.30 2.10 -5.99
N VAL A 51 -4.26 2.56 -6.69
CA VAL A 51 -3.51 1.73 -7.64
C VAL A 51 -2.85 0.54 -6.91
N PRO A 52 -3.10 -0.71 -7.37
CA PRO A 52 -2.48 -1.90 -6.79
C PRO A 52 -0.96 -1.93 -7.01
N LEU A 53 -0.22 -2.50 -6.05
CA LEU A 53 1.24 -2.66 -6.14
C LEU A 53 1.68 -3.41 -7.40
N ALA A 54 0.90 -4.40 -7.87
CA ALA A 54 1.19 -5.10 -9.12
C ALA A 54 1.23 -4.13 -10.32
N LYS A 55 0.23 -3.25 -10.42
CA LYS A 55 0.19 -2.24 -11.48
C LYS A 55 1.31 -1.20 -11.30
N VAL A 56 1.67 -0.86 -10.07
CA VAL A 56 2.82 0.03 -9.82
C VAL A 56 4.12 -0.58 -10.34
N ILE A 57 4.36 -1.89 -10.12
CA ILE A 57 5.53 -2.58 -10.68
C ILE A 57 5.52 -2.46 -12.21
N ASP A 58 4.39 -2.77 -12.85
CA ASP A 58 4.28 -2.71 -14.31
C ASP A 58 4.59 -1.31 -14.86
N GLU A 59 4.11 -0.25 -14.22
CA GLU A 59 4.34 1.13 -14.67
C GLU A 59 5.79 1.58 -14.43
N LEU A 60 6.40 1.18 -13.32
CA LEU A 60 7.82 1.46 -13.05
C LEU A 60 8.76 0.75 -14.04
N GLU A 61 8.44 -0.50 -14.39
CA GLU A 61 9.20 -1.26 -15.38
C GLU A 61 9.05 -0.69 -16.80
N LYS A 62 7.87 -0.18 -17.16
CA LYS A 62 7.60 0.46 -18.46
C LYS A 62 8.41 1.75 -18.65
N GLU A 63 8.52 2.58 -17.61
CA GLU A 63 9.31 3.81 -17.67
C GLU A 63 10.81 3.54 -17.84
N GLY A 64 11.31 2.43 -17.28
CA GLY A 64 12.63 1.90 -17.61
C GLY A 64 13.83 2.70 -17.11
N SER A 65 13.64 3.74 -16.29
CA SER A 65 14.74 4.43 -15.60
C SER A 65 15.41 3.51 -14.58
N SER A 66 16.73 3.63 -14.38
CA SER A 66 17.45 2.80 -13.41
C SER A 66 16.89 2.92 -11.99
N ALA A 67 16.50 4.13 -11.59
CA ALA A 67 15.85 4.36 -10.30
C ALA A 67 14.50 3.63 -10.20
N PHE A 68 13.67 3.67 -11.25
CA PHE A 68 12.38 2.98 -11.25
C PHE A 68 12.52 1.46 -11.27
N GLN A 69 13.55 0.92 -11.91
CA GLN A 69 13.85 -0.52 -11.84
C GLN A 69 14.18 -0.96 -10.41
N GLU A 70 14.99 -0.20 -9.67
CA GLU A 70 15.29 -0.50 -8.26
C GLU A 70 14.01 -0.46 -7.39
N TYR A 71 13.12 0.52 -7.63
CA TYR A 71 11.83 0.56 -6.94
C TYR A 71 10.94 -0.64 -7.30
N ALA A 72 10.89 -1.04 -8.57
CA ALA A 72 10.14 -2.21 -9.00
C ALA A 72 10.64 -3.49 -8.31
N GLU A 73 11.97 -3.70 -8.29
CA GLU A 73 12.60 -4.83 -7.61
C GLU A 73 12.34 -4.83 -6.10
N HIS A 74 12.35 -3.66 -5.47
CA HIS A 74 11.98 -3.55 -4.06
C HIS A 74 10.51 -3.94 -3.83
N ILE A 75 9.58 -3.44 -4.64
CA ILE A 75 8.15 -3.71 -4.48
C ILE A 75 7.82 -5.17 -4.78
N LYS A 76 8.55 -5.86 -5.67
CA LYS A 76 8.41 -7.31 -5.90
C LYS A 76 8.65 -8.16 -4.64
N ARG A 77 9.41 -7.66 -3.66
CA ARG A 77 9.64 -8.32 -2.37
C ARG A 77 8.48 -8.14 -1.39
N VAL A 78 7.55 -7.22 -1.67
CA VAL A 78 6.39 -6.98 -0.82
C VAL A 78 5.34 -8.07 -1.05
N ALA A 79 5.19 -8.94 -0.05
CA ALA A 79 4.19 -10.01 0.00
C ALA A 79 4.19 -10.95 -1.23
N CYS A 80 3.12 -11.72 -1.43
CA CYS A 80 2.91 -12.55 -2.61
C CYS A 80 2.09 -11.82 -3.69
N VAL A 81 2.05 -12.40 -4.90
CA VAL A 81 1.36 -11.82 -6.06
C VAL A 81 -0.10 -11.48 -5.75
N GLN A 82 -0.83 -12.37 -5.06
CA GLN A 82 -2.24 -12.18 -4.71
C GLN A 82 -2.46 -10.92 -3.86
N ILE A 83 -1.57 -10.66 -2.90
CA ILE A 83 -1.64 -9.45 -2.07
C ILE A 83 -1.29 -8.21 -2.89
N ARG A 84 -0.28 -8.28 -3.77
CA ARG A 84 0.08 -7.14 -4.63
C ARG A 84 -0.98 -6.79 -5.67
N SER A 85 -1.75 -7.77 -6.13
CA SER A 85 -2.83 -7.55 -7.11
C SER A 85 -4.00 -6.73 -6.55
N VAL A 86 -4.18 -6.71 -5.23
CA VAL A 86 -5.26 -5.95 -4.59
C VAL A 86 -4.74 -4.82 -3.71
N GLY A 87 -3.64 -5.02 -2.99
CA GLY A 87 -3.06 -4.07 -2.05
C GLY A 87 -2.59 -2.79 -2.74
N SER A 88 -3.11 -1.64 -2.29
CA SER A 88 -2.73 -0.35 -2.86
C SER A 88 -1.38 0.14 -2.34
N TRP A 89 -0.64 0.85 -3.19
CA TRP A 89 0.67 1.38 -2.81
C TRP A 89 0.58 2.41 -1.67
N ALA A 90 -0.43 3.28 -1.69
CA ALA A 90 -0.66 4.26 -0.63
C ALA A 90 -1.07 3.58 0.68
N GLY A 91 -1.85 2.49 0.62
CA GLY A 91 -2.19 1.69 1.79
C GLY A 91 -0.95 1.05 2.43
N ASN A 92 -0.04 0.52 1.60
CA ASN A 92 1.25 0.00 2.05
C ASN A 92 2.11 1.10 2.71
N LEU A 93 2.21 2.28 2.08
CA LEU A 93 2.95 3.43 2.63
C LEU A 93 2.40 3.89 3.98
N MET A 94 1.06 3.98 4.11
CA MET A 94 0.42 4.37 5.37
C MET A 94 0.64 3.35 6.48
N LEU A 95 0.63 2.05 6.15
CA LEU A 95 0.93 0.97 7.11
C LEU A 95 2.37 1.08 7.63
N CYS A 96 3.35 1.23 6.73
CA CYS A 96 4.76 1.40 7.12
C CYS A 96 4.98 2.67 7.95
N ARG A 97 4.29 3.77 7.62
CA ARG A 97 4.34 4.99 8.43
C ARG A 97 3.77 4.77 9.83
N GLU A 98 2.66 4.06 9.93
CA GLU A 98 2.00 3.79 11.22
C GLU A 98 2.86 2.88 12.10
N SER A 99 3.51 1.85 11.53
CA SER A 99 4.44 1.00 12.26
C SER A 99 5.65 1.77 12.79
N TYR A 100 6.23 2.64 11.96
CA TYR A 100 7.36 3.48 12.37
C TYR A 100 7.01 4.44 13.52
N LEU A 101 5.85 5.09 13.45
CA LEU A 101 5.45 6.09 14.46
C LEU A 101 5.01 5.47 15.78
N LYS A 102 4.46 4.27 15.76
CA LYS A 102 3.99 3.59 16.96
C LYS A 102 4.96 2.48 17.33
N ARG A 103 6.00 2.83 18.13
CA ARG A 103 7.04 1.91 18.64
C ARG A 103 6.54 0.62 19.33
N GLY A 104 5.25 0.51 19.66
CA GLY A 104 4.63 -0.71 20.21
C GLY A 104 3.90 -1.59 19.18
N TYR A 105 3.91 -1.22 17.89
CA TYR A 105 3.29 -1.97 16.80
C TYR A 105 4.38 -2.64 15.96
N SER A 106 4.91 -3.75 16.46
CA SER A 106 5.66 -4.69 15.61
C SER A 106 4.63 -5.54 14.86
N TYR A 107 4.32 -5.16 13.61
CA TYR A 107 3.51 -6.00 12.74
C TYR A 107 4.28 -7.20 12.21
N PHE A 108 5.61 -7.15 12.28
CA PHE A 108 6.53 -8.18 11.82
C PHE A 108 7.43 -8.62 12.97
N THR A 109 7.38 -9.90 13.31
CA THR A 109 8.23 -10.52 14.33
C THR A 109 9.73 -10.37 14.06
N SER A 110 10.13 -10.02 12.83
CA SER A 110 11.51 -9.72 12.43
C SER A 110 11.99 -8.32 12.82
N ASP A 111 11.11 -7.45 13.31
CA ASP A 111 11.46 -6.09 13.74
C ASP A 111 11.87 -6.04 15.23
N VAL A 112 12.06 -7.21 15.87
CA VAL A 112 12.49 -7.40 17.26
C VAL A 112 13.86 -8.08 17.31
#